data_AF-A0A937TTV3-F1
#
_entry.id   AF-A0A937TTV3-F1
#
_cell.length_a   1.000
_cell.length_b   1.000
_cell.length_c   1.000
_cell.angle_alpha   90.00
_cell.angle_beta   90.00
_cell.angle_gamma   90.00
#
_symmetry.space_group_name_H-M   'P 1'
#
loop_
_entity.id
_entity.type
_entity.pdbx_description
1 polymer ?
#
loop_
_entity_poly.entity_id
_entity_poly.type
_entity_poly.pdbx_seq_one_letter_code
_entity_poly.pdbx_strand_id
1 'polypeptide(L)'
;MSDKNTSLNCIVAVAVTFLTFFASLEPTCNARTASGPEKGGLASLYPGDEGIERDSRVLFVDDFETGSPEQIGARWGQISRKENVSLSDDIHSNSPGNKSIRFKDNAHLYTHTKGVDTLYARFYVKFHEKTGYIHHFVHLVADRTPTPWPKGGAGETPPGDAKFSTGIEPTGRWGKFPPPGVWNFYTYWHEMKTKWGSVYNGKQELIVPGRWYCVEAMIKANSSPEKADGEQAFWVDGELFGRFTGFRWRTTDKLKINSFWLLYYNTDQPARHNKDPHPETRVMEVWFDDIVIATEYIGPVHGKPKSGKKKAVPSKSALLTPGMLIAEPGKVAFSQKFENGPGGFKGGAVTDGGTDGSKGYSFGPKGCSIWQAYSVDVKDSTTVSFDLKALADVDDVQVMIWSEKLKDNCRYKIGPLKKGQTRDIEFRAIEARAGWGMDGPSLEGSVLDNFKIIFDAGENDRIVLENFEIRK
;
A
#
# COMPACT_ATOMS: atom_id res chain seq x y z
N MET A 1 -57.31 72.02 31.16
CA MET A 1 -57.31 72.24 32.62
C MET A 1 -56.67 71.04 33.28
N SER A 2 -55.66 71.28 34.11
CA SER A 2 -55.13 70.44 35.20
C SER A 2 -54.69 68.99 34.87
N ASP A 3 -53.40 68.71 34.68
CA ASP A 3 -52.36 68.42 35.71
C ASP A 3 -52.49 67.09 36.50
N LYS A 4 -51.38 66.32 36.39
CA LYS A 4 -50.69 65.42 37.37
C LYS A 4 -50.96 63.89 37.40
N ASN A 5 -49.91 63.15 36.97
CA ASN A 5 -49.11 62.14 37.70
C ASN A 5 -49.74 61.56 39.00
N THR A 6 -49.70 60.27 39.34
CA THR A 6 -48.52 59.35 39.35
C THR A 6 -48.92 57.89 39.69
N SER A 7 -48.09 56.96 39.21
CA SER A 7 -47.72 55.60 39.72
C SER A 7 -48.78 54.49 39.87
N LEU A 8 -48.73 53.39 39.08
CA LEU A 8 -47.79 52.23 39.02
C LEU A 8 -48.17 51.08 39.98
N ASN A 9 -48.67 49.96 39.45
CA ASN A 9 -48.03 48.64 39.60
C ASN A 9 -48.76 47.49 38.87
N CYS A 10 -47.95 46.77 38.09
CA CYS A 10 -47.93 45.33 37.80
C CYS A 10 -49.19 44.63 37.26
N ILE A 11 -49.21 44.41 35.95
CA ILE A 11 -50.00 43.34 35.31
C ILE A 11 -49.04 42.27 34.77
N VAL A 12 -49.26 41.04 35.22
CA VAL A 12 -48.55 39.81 34.84
C VAL A 12 -48.93 39.43 33.40
N ALA A 13 -47.94 39.31 32.52
CA ALA A 13 -48.13 38.78 31.16
C ALA A 13 -47.77 37.29 31.12
N VAL A 14 -48.74 36.46 30.74
CA VAL A 14 -48.59 35.02 30.52
C VAL A 14 -47.97 34.80 29.13
N ALA A 15 -46.78 34.20 29.09
CA ALA A 15 -46.14 33.77 27.85
C ALA A 15 -46.58 32.35 27.49
N VAL A 16 -47.17 32.18 26.30
CA VAL A 16 -47.49 30.87 25.72
C VAL A 16 -46.33 30.46 24.82
N THR A 17 -45.60 29.41 25.22
CA THR A 17 -44.49 28.85 24.45
C THR A 17 -45.02 27.76 23.52
N PHE A 18 -44.95 27.97 22.21
CA PHE A 18 -45.12 26.92 21.20
C PHE A 18 -43.82 26.09 21.13
N LEU A 19 -43.87 24.83 21.56
CA LEU A 19 -42.77 23.87 21.41
C LEU A 19 -42.99 23.08 20.11
N THR A 20 -42.25 23.41 19.06
CA THR A 20 -42.17 22.58 17.84
C THR A 20 -41.20 21.43 18.09
N PHE A 21 -41.72 20.20 18.16
CA PHE A 21 -40.94 18.97 18.30
C PHE A 21 -40.39 18.55 16.93
N PHE A 22 -39.18 18.97 16.58
CA PHE A 22 -38.40 18.31 15.53
C PHE A 22 -37.63 17.17 16.19
N ALA A 23 -38.15 15.95 16.09
CA ALA A 23 -37.36 14.76 16.41
C ALA A 23 -36.35 14.55 15.28
N SER A 24 -35.09 14.95 15.49
CA SER A 24 -34.00 14.43 14.67
C SER A 24 -33.81 12.96 15.01
N LEU A 25 -34.18 12.08 14.09
CA LEU A 25 -33.70 10.70 14.09
C LEU A 25 -32.26 10.74 13.59
N GLU A 26 -31.33 11.17 14.45
CA GLU A 26 -29.94 10.81 14.28
C GLU A 26 -29.82 9.30 14.51
N PRO A 27 -29.21 8.52 13.61
CA PRO A 27 -28.89 7.14 13.91
C PRO A 27 -27.82 7.19 14.99
N THR A 28 -28.20 6.96 16.25
CA THR A 28 -27.25 6.65 17.31
C THR A 28 -26.61 5.31 16.98
N CYS A 29 -25.56 5.33 16.17
CA CYS A 29 -24.63 4.23 16.04
C CYS A 29 -23.88 4.16 17.37
N ASN A 30 -24.43 3.43 18.33
CA ASN A 30 -23.66 2.90 19.44
C ASN A 30 -22.62 1.96 18.82
N ALA A 31 -21.48 2.51 18.39
CA ALA A 31 -20.35 1.73 17.93
C ALA A 31 -19.95 0.81 19.07
N ARG A 32 -20.33 -0.47 18.97
CA ARG A 32 -19.94 -1.49 19.94
C ARG A 32 -18.42 -1.55 19.90
N THR A 33 -17.77 -1.14 20.99
CA THR A 33 -16.30 -1.24 21.15
C THR A 33 -15.87 -2.66 20.84
N ALA A 34 -14.90 -2.86 19.94
CA ALA A 34 -14.37 -4.20 19.74
C ALA A 34 -13.82 -4.67 21.06
N SER A 35 -14.24 -5.87 21.41
CA SER A 35 -13.74 -6.54 22.57
C SER A 35 -12.28 -6.91 22.21
N GLY A 36 -11.30 -6.52 23.04
CA GLY A 36 -9.88 -6.79 22.73
C GLY A 36 -9.60 -8.28 22.50
N PRO A 37 -8.35 -8.69 22.20
CA PRO A 37 -8.04 -10.10 21.90
C PRO A 37 -8.61 -11.11 22.90
N GLU A 38 -8.64 -10.75 24.18
CA GLU A 38 -9.18 -11.56 25.28
C GLU A 38 -10.71 -11.76 25.27
N LYS A 39 -11.44 -11.03 24.41
CA LYS A 39 -12.90 -11.06 24.34
C LYS A 39 -13.42 -11.38 22.93
N GLY A 40 -12.55 -11.81 22.01
CA GLY A 40 -12.94 -12.34 20.70
C GLY A 40 -12.97 -11.35 19.52
N GLY A 41 -12.55 -10.10 19.69
CA GLY A 41 -12.39 -9.16 18.58
C GLY A 41 -13.69 -8.72 17.90
N LEU A 42 -13.57 -8.11 16.72
CA LEU A 42 -14.69 -7.73 15.87
C LEU A 42 -15.60 -8.91 15.52
N ALA A 43 -15.04 -10.08 15.20
CA ALA A 43 -15.80 -11.27 14.79
C ALA A 43 -16.80 -11.73 15.85
N SER A 44 -16.54 -11.48 17.14
CA SER A 44 -17.50 -11.77 18.23
C SER A 44 -18.83 -10.99 18.11
N LEU A 45 -18.83 -9.86 17.41
CA LEU A 45 -20.01 -9.04 17.15
C LEU A 45 -20.83 -9.53 15.95
N TYR A 46 -20.23 -10.37 15.10
CA TYR A 46 -20.77 -10.83 13.83
C TYR A 46 -20.72 -12.36 13.78
N PRO A 47 -21.70 -13.09 14.35
CA PRO A 47 -21.73 -14.54 14.27
C PRO A 47 -21.62 -15.06 12.83
N GLY A 48 -20.67 -15.95 12.57
CA GLY A 48 -20.34 -16.42 11.22
C GLY A 48 -19.86 -15.32 10.28
N ASP A 49 -19.30 -14.23 10.82
CA ASP A 49 -18.92 -13.00 10.11
C ASP A 49 -20.06 -12.36 9.30
N GLU A 50 -21.32 -12.69 9.60
CA GLU A 50 -22.45 -12.20 8.83
C GLU A 50 -22.61 -10.68 9.00
N GLY A 51 -22.36 -9.92 7.93
CA GLY A 51 -22.44 -8.46 7.91
C GLY A 51 -21.18 -7.74 8.40
N ILE A 52 -20.09 -8.46 8.68
CA ILE A 52 -18.83 -7.85 9.13
C ILE A 52 -18.27 -6.85 8.10
N GLU A 53 -18.54 -7.08 6.81
CA GLU A 53 -18.08 -6.23 5.70
C GLU A 53 -18.67 -4.81 5.74
N ARG A 54 -19.68 -4.58 6.58
CA ARG A 54 -20.34 -3.28 6.75
C ARG A 54 -19.86 -2.52 7.98
N ASP A 55 -19.00 -3.12 8.80
CA ASP A 55 -18.42 -2.42 9.96
C ASP A 55 -17.44 -1.35 9.47
N SER A 56 -17.60 -0.11 9.94
CA SER A 56 -16.75 1.03 9.60
C SER A 56 -15.25 0.83 9.88
N ARG A 57 -14.91 -0.11 10.77
CA ARG A 57 -13.53 -0.47 11.12
C ARG A 57 -12.91 -1.44 10.12
N VAL A 58 -13.73 -2.15 9.34
CA VAL A 58 -13.31 -3.10 8.31
C VAL A 58 -12.98 -2.32 7.04
N LEU A 59 -11.82 -2.64 6.47
CA LEU A 59 -11.21 -1.98 5.32
C LEU A 59 -11.35 -2.80 4.04
N PHE A 60 -11.37 -4.12 4.16
CA PHE A 60 -11.46 -5.05 3.05
C PHE A 60 -11.95 -6.42 3.54
N VAL A 61 -12.80 -7.08 2.75
CA VAL A 61 -13.26 -8.47 2.94
C VAL A 61 -13.28 -9.20 1.61
N ASP A 62 -12.82 -10.46 1.60
CA ASP A 62 -13.15 -11.42 0.55
C ASP A 62 -13.24 -12.82 1.19
N ASP A 63 -14.41 -13.45 1.04
CA ASP A 63 -14.67 -14.83 1.49
C ASP A 63 -14.66 -15.83 0.32
N PHE A 64 -14.29 -15.37 -0.88
CA PHE A 64 -14.16 -16.18 -2.09
C PHE A 64 -15.45 -16.90 -2.54
N GLU A 65 -16.61 -16.50 -2.01
CA GLU A 65 -17.93 -17.03 -2.40
C GLU A 65 -18.49 -16.37 -3.68
N THR A 66 -17.79 -15.35 -4.21
CA THR A 66 -18.29 -14.50 -5.29
C THR A 66 -17.30 -14.38 -6.46
N GLY A 67 -17.68 -14.95 -7.59
CA GLY A 67 -17.01 -14.79 -8.88
C GLY A 67 -15.89 -15.79 -9.15
N SER A 68 -15.36 -15.76 -10.38
CA SER A 68 -14.21 -16.58 -10.78
C SER A 68 -12.88 -16.00 -10.27
N PRO A 69 -11.76 -16.76 -10.29
CA PRO A 69 -10.43 -16.25 -9.96
C PRO A 69 -10.04 -14.96 -10.71
N GLU A 70 -10.41 -14.83 -11.98
CA GLU A 70 -10.21 -13.60 -12.77
C GLU A 70 -10.99 -12.42 -12.16
N GLN A 71 -12.26 -12.63 -11.83
CA GLN A 71 -13.11 -11.59 -11.22
C GLN A 71 -12.64 -11.22 -9.81
N ILE A 72 -12.13 -12.18 -9.04
CA ILE A 72 -11.50 -11.95 -7.74
C ILE A 72 -10.24 -11.09 -7.95
N GLY A 73 -9.35 -11.49 -8.86
CA GLY A 73 -8.13 -10.74 -9.19
C GLY A 73 -8.41 -9.29 -9.60
N ALA A 74 -9.43 -9.08 -10.44
CA ALA A 74 -9.84 -7.75 -10.87
C ALA A 74 -10.33 -6.87 -9.70
N ARG A 75 -11.01 -7.44 -8.70
CA ARG A 75 -11.45 -6.68 -7.51
C ARG A 75 -10.32 -6.43 -6.52
N TRP A 76 -9.43 -7.39 -6.33
CA TRP A 76 -8.22 -7.24 -5.51
C TRP A 76 -7.29 -6.17 -6.11
N GLY A 77 -7.34 -5.98 -7.43
CA GLY A 77 -6.52 -5.03 -8.17
C GLY A 77 -5.44 -5.75 -8.96
N GLN A 78 -4.89 -6.84 -8.41
CA GLN A 78 -3.96 -7.69 -9.13
C GLN A 78 -4.03 -9.16 -8.66
N ILE A 79 -3.83 -10.04 -9.65
CA ILE A 79 -3.60 -11.47 -9.50
C ILE A 79 -2.35 -11.84 -10.30
N SER A 80 -1.45 -12.63 -9.71
CA SER A 80 -0.32 -13.22 -10.45
C SER A 80 -0.55 -14.69 -10.75
N ARG A 81 0.03 -15.17 -11.85
CA ARG A 81 0.00 -16.59 -12.27
C ARG A 81 -1.41 -17.18 -12.12
N LYS A 82 -2.40 -16.53 -12.71
CA LYS A 82 -3.82 -16.86 -12.52
C LYS A 82 -4.15 -18.32 -12.85
N GLU A 83 -3.40 -18.92 -13.75
CA GLU A 83 -3.45 -20.34 -14.11
C GLU A 83 -3.19 -21.28 -12.91
N ASN A 84 -2.51 -20.79 -11.88
CA ASN A 84 -2.23 -21.49 -10.64
C ASN A 84 -3.29 -21.24 -9.54
N VAL A 85 -4.34 -20.47 -9.84
CA VAL A 85 -5.37 -20.06 -8.88
C VAL A 85 -6.69 -20.74 -9.22
N SER A 86 -7.30 -21.40 -8.23
CA SER A 86 -8.58 -22.09 -8.37
C SER A 86 -9.43 -21.94 -7.11
N LEU A 87 -10.75 -22.12 -7.23
CA LEU A 87 -11.64 -22.25 -6.06
C LEU A 87 -11.72 -23.71 -5.62
N SER A 88 -11.87 -23.96 -4.33
CA SER A 88 -11.91 -25.30 -3.73
C SER A 88 -13.08 -25.44 -2.77
N ASP A 89 -13.59 -26.66 -2.59
CA ASP A 89 -14.58 -27.02 -1.56
C ASP A 89 -13.92 -27.43 -0.22
N ASP A 90 -12.59 -27.46 -0.16
CA ASP A 90 -11.85 -27.66 1.09
C ASP A 90 -11.84 -26.35 1.87
N ILE A 91 -12.49 -26.34 3.03
CA ILE A 91 -12.71 -25.16 3.87
C ILE A 91 -12.43 -25.50 5.34
N HIS A 92 -12.12 -24.48 6.14
CA HIS A 92 -12.06 -24.62 7.60
C HIS A 92 -13.44 -25.08 8.12
N SER A 93 -13.50 -25.96 9.13
CA SER A 93 -14.76 -26.54 9.62
C SER A 93 -15.75 -25.50 10.18
N ASN A 94 -15.23 -24.40 10.71
CA ASN A 94 -16.02 -23.24 11.15
C ASN A 94 -16.21 -22.17 10.06
N SER A 95 -15.73 -22.40 8.82
CA SER A 95 -15.97 -21.45 7.72
C SER A 95 -17.48 -21.28 7.52
N PRO A 96 -17.98 -20.04 7.51
CA PRO A 96 -19.37 -19.76 7.27
C PRO A 96 -19.73 -19.89 5.77
N GLY A 97 -18.75 -19.97 4.87
CA GLY A 97 -18.88 -20.13 3.41
C GLY A 97 -18.85 -21.59 2.92
N ASN A 98 -18.61 -21.76 1.62
CA ASN A 98 -18.54 -23.03 0.89
C ASN A 98 -17.25 -23.20 0.09
N LYS A 99 -16.53 -22.13 -0.19
CA LYS A 99 -15.37 -22.10 -1.08
C LYS A 99 -14.19 -21.49 -0.36
N SER A 100 -13.01 -22.01 -0.66
CA SER A 100 -11.75 -21.35 -0.38
C SER A 100 -10.99 -21.10 -1.69
N ILE A 101 -9.95 -20.27 -1.65
CA ILE A 101 -9.06 -20.07 -2.80
C ILE A 101 -7.80 -20.91 -2.63
N ARG A 102 -7.45 -21.68 -3.67
CA ARG A 102 -6.25 -22.52 -3.72
C ARG A 102 -5.20 -21.90 -4.64
N PHE A 103 -3.98 -21.80 -4.14
CA PHE A 103 -2.79 -21.47 -4.92
C PHE A 103 -1.90 -22.70 -5.09
N LYS A 104 -1.46 -22.94 -6.33
CA LYS A 104 -0.49 -23.99 -6.69
C LYS A 104 0.85 -23.36 -7.10
N ASP A 105 1.96 -23.98 -6.69
CA ASP A 105 3.34 -23.58 -6.99
C ASP A 105 3.70 -22.15 -6.58
N ASN A 106 3.26 -21.15 -7.33
CA ASN A 106 3.44 -19.73 -7.04
C ASN A 106 2.18 -18.97 -7.50
N ALA A 107 1.61 -18.16 -6.63
CA ALA A 107 0.55 -17.20 -6.97
C ALA A 107 0.41 -16.15 -5.86
N HIS A 108 -0.26 -15.04 -6.19
CA HIS A 108 -0.70 -14.09 -5.18
C HIS A 108 -1.89 -13.28 -5.64
N LEU A 109 -2.60 -12.74 -4.65
CA LEU A 109 -3.48 -11.60 -4.81
C LEU A 109 -2.88 -10.41 -4.05
N TYR A 110 -2.97 -9.22 -4.64
CA TYR A 110 -2.47 -8.00 -4.03
C TYR A 110 -3.56 -6.94 -4.05
N THR A 111 -3.82 -6.34 -2.90
CA THR A 111 -4.85 -5.32 -2.75
C THR A 111 -4.41 -4.16 -1.88
N HIS A 112 -5.16 -3.06 -2.00
CA HIS A 112 -4.97 -1.86 -1.23
C HIS A 112 -6.22 -1.47 -0.46
N THR A 113 -6.03 -0.95 0.75
CA THR A 113 -7.06 -0.34 1.58
C THR A 113 -6.85 1.17 1.64
N LYS A 114 -7.79 1.94 2.21
CA LYS A 114 -7.43 3.29 2.67
C LYS A 114 -6.22 3.24 3.60
N GLY A 115 -5.42 4.29 3.60
CA GLY A 115 -4.26 4.42 4.49
C GLY A 115 -4.67 4.53 5.96
N VAL A 116 -4.06 3.72 6.82
CA VAL A 116 -4.29 3.71 8.27
C VAL A 116 -2.97 3.66 9.06
N ASP A 117 -3.03 4.03 10.34
CA ASP A 117 -1.89 3.96 11.26
C ASP A 117 -1.81 2.63 12.02
N THR A 118 -2.91 1.87 12.07
CA THR A 118 -2.96 0.52 12.61
C THR A 118 -3.80 -0.34 11.68
N LEU A 119 -3.23 -1.46 11.24
CA LEU A 119 -3.88 -2.40 10.35
C LEU A 119 -3.76 -3.80 10.94
N TYR A 120 -4.90 -4.46 11.07
CA TYR A 120 -5.04 -5.88 11.36
C TYR A 120 -5.46 -6.59 10.08
N ALA A 121 -4.90 -7.77 9.82
CA ALA A 121 -5.34 -8.66 8.76
C ALA A 121 -5.55 -10.06 9.35
N ARG A 122 -6.70 -10.66 9.05
CA ARG A 122 -7.03 -12.06 9.34
C ARG A 122 -7.18 -12.80 8.03
N PHE A 123 -6.62 -14.00 7.97
CA PHE A 123 -6.86 -14.96 6.92
C PHE A 123 -6.85 -16.37 7.50
N TYR A 124 -7.65 -17.26 6.91
CA TYR A 124 -7.55 -18.68 7.17
C TYR A 124 -6.57 -19.30 6.18
N VAL A 125 -5.80 -20.28 6.63
CA VAL A 125 -4.81 -20.97 5.79
C VAL A 125 -4.73 -22.46 6.09
N LYS A 126 -4.60 -23.27 5.04
CA LYS A 126 -4.20 -24.68 5.13
C LYS A 126 -3.08 -24.95 4.13
N PHE A 127 -2.01 -25.60 4.59
CA PHE A 127 -0.95 -26.10 3.72
C PHE A 127 -1.24 -27.55 3.32
N HIS A 128 -0.84 -27.95 2.13
CA HIS A 128 -0.93 -29.36 1.70
C HIS A 128 -0.22 -30.29 2.71
N GLU A 129 -0.73 -31.51 2.93
CA GLU A 129 -0.18 -32.47 3.90
C GLU A 129 1.29 -32.84 3.65
N LYS A 130 1.71 -32.77 2.38
CA LYS A 130 3.08 -32.97 1.91
C LYS A 130 3.81 -31.66 1.57
N THR A 131 3.41 -30.54 2.15
CA THR A 131 4.03 -29.23 1.86
C THR A 131 5.54 -29.23 2.13
N GLY A 132 6.27 -28.43 1.35
CA GLY A 132 7.69 -28.17 1.55
C GLY A 132 7.94 -26.91 2.38
N TYR A 133 9.18 -26.42 2.34
CA TYR A 133 9.52 -25.12 2.91
C TYR A 133 9.10 -24.00 1.96
N ILE A 134 8.57 -22.92 2.53
CA ILE A 134 8.03 -21.77 1.80
C ILE A 134 9.07 -20.65 1.82
N HIS A 135 9.16 -19.87 0.73
CA HIS A 135 10.14 -18.80 0.62
C HIS A 135 9.62 -17.49 1.21
N HIS A 136 8.52 -16.98 0.66
CA HIS A 136 7.82 -15.81 1.20
C HIS A 136 6.33 -16.07 1.26
N PHE A 137 5.68 -15.43 2.23
CA PHE A 137 4.27 -15.64 2.52
C PHE A 137 3.57 -14.30 2.71
N VAL A 138 2.47 -14.24 3.45
CA VAL A 138 1.58 -13.08 3.47
C VAL A 138 2.25 -11.82 4.06
N HIS A 139 2.13 -10.68 3.36
CA HIS A 139 2.70 -9.39 3.82
C HIS A 139 1.66 -8.30 4.08
N LEU A 140 1.96 -7.46 5.07
CA LEU A 140 1.33 -6.17 5.33
C LEU A 140 2.33 -5.07 4.94
N VAL A 141 1.87 -4.03 4.24
CA VAL A 141 2.75 -3.03 3.63
C VAL A 141 2.21 -1.61 3.82
N ALA A 142 3.10 -0.69 4.16
CA ALA A 142 2.92 0.74 3.93
C ALA A 142 3.70 1.14 2.69
N ASP A 143 3.03 1.79 1.73
CA ASP A 143 3.66 2.28 0.50
C ASP A 143 3.14 3.68 0.21
N ARG A 144 4.03 4.67 0.14
CA ARG A 144 3.65 6.06 -0.19
C ARG A 144 3.32 6.24 -1.66
N THR A 145 3.80 5.35 -2.52
CA THR A 145 3.58 5.39 -3.98
C THR A 145 2.97 4.11 -4.52
N PRO A 146 1.83 3.66 -3.97
CA PRO A 146 1.30 2.33 -4.24
C PRO A 146 1.07 2.11 -5.74
N THR A 147 1.58 1.00 -6.26
CA THR A 147 1.36 0.53 -7.62
C THR A 147 0.37 -0.63 -7.62
N PRO A 148 -0.32 -0.93 -8.74
CA PRO A 148 -1.23 -2.07 -8.81
C PRO A 148 -0.56 -3.43 -8.54
N TRP A 149 0.77 -3.52 -8.71
CA TRP A 149 1.57 -4.69 -8.37
C TRP A 149 2.43 -4.43 -7.13
N PRO A 150 2.79 -5.48 -6.37
CA PRO A 150 3.63 -5.33 -5.19
C PRO A 150 5.05 -4.91 -5.58
N LYS A 151 5.64 -3.99 -4.81
CA LYS A 151 7.05 -3.62 -4.96
C LYS A 151 7.93 -4.58 -4.18
N GLY A 152 8.93 -5.14 -4.85
CA GLY A 152 10.03 -5.89 -4.20
C GLY A 152 10.95 -5.00 -3.37
N GLY A 153 12.16 -5.48 -3.10
CA GLY A 153 13.21 -4.77 -2.35
C GLY A 153 14.15 -5.69 -1.57
N ALA A 154 14.31 -6.94 -2.01
CA ALA A 154 15.20 -7.88 -1.34
C ALA A 154 16.64 -7.36 -1.44
N GLY A 155 17.33 -7.24 -0.30
CA GLY A 155 18.69 -6.70 -0.25
C GLY A 155 18.77 -5.18 -0.08
N GLU A 156 17.63 -4.49 0.06
CA GLU A 156 17.58 -3.02 0.15
C GLU A 156 16.89 -2.57 1.44
N THR A 157 17.46 -1.55 2.11
CA THR A 157 16.82 -0.87 3.24
C THR A 157 15.80 0.12 2.70
N PRO A 158 14.49 -0.06 2.96
CA PRO A 158 13.51 0.89 2.45
C PRO A 158 13.63 2.24 3.17
N PRO A 159 13.50 3.38 2.46
CA PRO A 159 13.45 4.69 3.11
C PRO A 159 12.20 4.83 4.00
N GLY A 160 12.38 5.43 5.18
CA GLY A 160 11.32 5.55 6.20
C GLY A 160 10.16 6.45 5.84
N ASP A 161 10.28 7.22 4.76
CA ASP A 161 9.23 8.07 4.21
C ASP A 161 8.58 7.48 2.95
N ALA A 162 8.98 6.28 2.50
CA ALA A 162 8.39 5.61 1.33
C ALA A 162 7.73 4.28 1.65
N LYS A 163 8.38 3.43 2.46
CA LYS A 163 7.93 2.04 2.61
C LYS A 163 8.38 1.39 3.91
N PHE A 164 7.53 0.51 4.43
CA PHE A 164 7.94 -0.58 5.30
C PHE A 164 7.01 -1.78 5.07
N SER A 165 7.46 -2.97 5.40
CA SER A 165 6.64 -4.18 5.29
C SER A 165 7.02 -5.23 6.32
N THR A 166 6.06 -6.09 6.66
CA THR A 166 6.30 -7.30 7.43
C THR A 166 5.59 -8.48 6.79
N GLY A 167 6.28 -9.61 6.67
CA GLY A 167 5.71 -10.88 6.23
C GLY A 167 5.51 -11.81 7.41
N ILE A 168 4.32 -12.41 7.56
CA ILE A 168 4.08 -13.52 8.48
C ILE A 168 4.41 -14.81 7.73
N GLU A 169 5.54 -15.44 8.04
CA GLU A 169 6.14 -16.48 7.21
C GLU A 169 6.34 -17.79 8.01
N PRO A 170 6.11 -18.96 7.39
CA PRO A 170 6.63 -20.23 7.88
C PRO A 170 8.15 -20.29 7.70
N THR A 171 8.88 -20.78 8.70
CA THR A 171 10.34 -20.95 8.61
C THR A 171 10.80 -22.26 9.23
N GLY A 172 11.66 -22.99 8.51
CA GLY A 172 12.30 -24.22 9.00
C GLY A 172 13.49 -23.98 9.94
N ARG A 173 13.93 -22.72 10.13
CA ARG A 173 15.09 -22.35 10.97
C ARG A 173 16.33 -23.18 10.68
N TRP A 174 16.78 -23.17 9.42
CA TRP A 174 17.96 -23.92 8.96
C TRP A 174 17.86 -25.43 9.21
N GLY A 175 16.66 -25.99 9.02
CA GLY A 175 16.37 -27.41 9.17
C GLY A 175 16.07 -27.86 10.60
N LYS A 176 15.98 -26.93 11.56
CA LYS A 176 15.59 -27.24 12.94
C LYS A 176 14.16 -27.77 13.04
N PHE A 177 13.25 -27.25 12.21
CA PHE A 177 11.85 -27.64 12.21
C PHE A 177 11.47 -28.23 10.84
N PRO A 178 10.72 -29.35 10.79
CA PRO A 178 10.27 -29.94 9.54
C PRO A 178 9.34 -28.97 8.79
N PRO A 179 9.16 -29.13 7.46
CA PRO A 179 8.31 -28.24 6.68
C PRO A 179 6.84 -28.32 7.13
N PRO A 180 6.10 -27.18 7.08
CA PRO A 180 6.54 -25.87 6.59
C PRO A 180 7.32 -25.07 7.65
N GLY A 181 7.39 -25.54 8.89
CA GLY A 181 8.20 -24.97 9.96
C GLY A 181 7.36 -24.38 11.09
N VAL A 182 7.80 -23.23 11.60
CA VAL A 182 7.14 -22.43 12.65
C VAL A 182 6.88 -21.02 12.15
N TRP A 183 5.98 -20.28 12.79
CA TRP A 183 5.66 -18.90 12.40
C TRP A 183 6.70 -17.87 12.87
N ASN A 184 7.03 -16.90 12.02
CA ASN A 184 7.79 -15.71 12.39
C ASN A 184 7.37 -14.49 11.56
N PHE A 185 7.78 -13.30 12.01
CA PHE A 185 7.82 -12.15 11.10
C PHE A 185 9.16 -12.06 10.37
N TYR A 186 9.10 -11.60 9.13
CA TYR A 186 10.23 -11.15 8.31
C TYR A 186 9.98 -9.71 7.85
N THR A 187 10.75 -8.77 8.39
CA THR A 187 10.38 -7.35 8.43
C THR A 187 11.41 -6.46 7.74
N TYR A 188 10.96 -5.59 6.82
CA TYR A 188 11.75 -4.55 6.18
C TYR A 188 11.31 -3.16 6.65
N TRP A 189 12.26 -2.36 7.14
CA TRP A 189 12.01 -1.03 7.67
C TRP A 189 13.33 -0.23 7.72
N HIS A 190 13.23 1.09 7.82
CA HIS A 190 14.37 1.97 7.58
C HIS A 190 15.49 1.93 8.64
N GLU A 191 15.25 1.33 9.82
CA GLU A 191 16.27 1.18 10.88
C GLU A 191 16.81 -0.24 11.02
N MET A 192 16.44 -1.14 10.08
CA MET A 192 16.95 -2.50 10.05
C MET A 192 18.48 -2.52 9.94
N LYS A 193 19.12 -3.49 10.60
CA LYS A 193 20.58 -3.52 10.77
C LYS A 193 21.32 -4.28 9.67
N THR A 194 20.59 -4.97 8.81
CA THR A 194 21.17 -5.75 7.72
C THR A 194 20.47 -5.38 6.43
N LYS A 195 21.05 -5.74 5.28
CA LYS A 195 20.37 -5.60 3.98
C LYS A 195 19.21 -6.57 3.76
N TRP A 196 19.05 -7.53 4.67
CA TRP A 196 17.97 -8.52 4.68
C TRP A 196 16.94 -8.17 5.76
N GLY A 197 15.71 -8.68 5.60
CA GLY A 197 14.65 -8.48 6.57
C GLY A 197 15.05 -8.93 7.97
N SER A 198 14.58 -8.20 8.98
CA SER A 198 14.75 -8.54 10.38
C SER A 198 13.78 -9.64 10.76
N VAL A 199 14.27 -10.67 11.46
CA VAL A 199 13.45 -11.81 11.86
C VAL A 199 12.99 -11.65 13.30
N TYR A 200 11.67 -11.75 13.54
CA TYR A 200 11.09 -11.73 14.87
C TYR A 200 10.39 -13.05 15.18
N ASN A 201 10.88 -13.78 16.18
CA ASN A 201 10.40 -15.08 16.58
C ASN A 201 9.24 -14.97 17.56
N GLY A 202 8.05 -15.47 17.18
CA GLY A 202 6.99 -15.74 18.16
C GLY A 202 7.18 -17.10 18.82
N LYS A 203 6.11 -17.62 19.42
CA LYS A 203 6.03 -19.02 19.89
C LYS A 203 6.46 -19.98 18.78
N GLN A 204 7.34 -20.90 19.14
CA GLN A 204 7.95 -21.85 18.19
C GLN A 204 7.16 -23.15 18.15
N GLU A 205 5.86 -23.04 17.91
CA GLU A 205 4.96 -24.17 17.73
C GLU A 205 4.94 -24.61 16.27
N LEU A 206 4.99 -25.92 16.04
CA LEU A 206 5.04 -26.48 14.70
C LEU A 206 3.73 -26.25 13.96
N ILE A 207 3.85 -25.79 12.72
CA ILE A 207 2.75 -25.82 11.77
C ILE A 207 2.56 -27.28 11.34
N VAL A 208 1.45 -27.86 11.73
CA VAL A 208 0.96 -29.17 11.27
C VAL A 208 0.40 -29.03 9.85
N PRO A 209 0.99 -29.68 8.82
CA PRO A 209 0.44 -29.73 7.47
C PRO A 209 -0.96 -30.35 7.42
N GLY A 210 -1.80 -29.94 6.46
CA GLY A 210 -3.17 -30.43 6.31
C GLY A 210 -4.19 -29.84 7.30
N ARG A 211 -3.74 -29.18 8.37
CA ARG A 211 -4.58 -28.46 9.33
C ARG A 211 -4.87 -27.05 8.82
N TRP A 212 -6.11 -26.59 9.04
CA TRP A 212 -6.47 -25.19 8.87
C TRP A 212 -6.11 -24.35 10.12
N TYR A 213 -5.64 -23.13 9.90
CA TYR A 213 -5.28 -22.14 10.91
C TYR A 213 -6.02 -20.84 10.65
N CYS A 214 -6.47 -20.16 11.71
CA CYS A 214 -6.75 -18.73 11.65
C CYS A 214 -5.46 -17.97 11.95
N VAL A 215 -4.92 -17.21 10.99
CA VAL A 215 -3.73 -16.39 11.20
C VAL A 215 -4.12 -14.92 11.16
N GLU A 216 -3.67 -14.19 12.18
CA GLU A 216 -3.92 -12.76 12.30
C GLU A 216 -2.59 -12.03 12.50
N ALA A 217 -2.39 -10.92 11.80
CA ALA A 217 -1.22 -10.07 11.93
C ALA A 217 -1.62 -8.61 12.06
N MET A 218 -0.87 -7.85 12.85
CA MET A 218 -1.03 -6.42 13.06
C MET A 218 0.28 -5.69 12.83
N ILE A 219 0.20 -4.55 12.17
CA ILE A 219 1.21 -3.49 12.25
C ILE A 219 0.56 -2.22 12.77
N LYS A 220 1.24 -1.54 13.70
CA LYS A 220 0.92 -0.21 14.20
C LYS A 220 2.12 0.70 13.99
N ALA A 221 1.93 1.72 13.17
CA ALA A 221 2.91 2.77 12.94
C ALA A 221 3.19 3.55 14.24
N ASN A 222 4.38 4.16 14.33
CA ASN A 222 4.70 5.10 15.39
C ASN A 222 3.77 6.33 15.37
N SER A 223 3.51 6.87 16.57
CA SER A 223 2.56 7.98 16.77
C SER A 223 3.07 9.32 16.23
N SER A 224 4.38 9.47 16.10
CA SER A 224 5.03 10.62 15.45
C SER A 224 6.36 10.20 14.83
N PRO A 225 6.88 10.89 13.80
CA PRO A 225 8.15 10.58 13.14
C PRO A 225 9.37 10.38 14.03
N GLU A 226 9.37 10.96 15.24
CA GLU A 226 10.49 10.90 16.18
C GLU A 226 10.33 9.86 17.29
N LYS A 227 9.19 9.17 17.35
CA LYS A 227 8.91 8.17 18.37
C LYS A 227 9.11 6.77 17.83
N ALA A 228 9.69 5.91 18.65
CA ALA A 228 9.82 4.48 18.40
C ALA A 228 8.76 3.68 19.19
N ASP A 229 7.49 4.10 19.12
CA ASP A 229 6.37 3.50 19.85
C ASP A 229 5.44 2.64 18.95
N GLY A 230 5.88 2.37 17.72
CA GLY A 230 5.24 1.43 16.83
C GLY A 230 5.44 -0.02 17.28
N GLU A 231 4.57 -0.89 16.79
CA GLU A 231 4.58 -2.32 17.11
C GLU A 231 4.11 -3.18 15.94
N GLN A 232 4.42 -4.47 16.03
CA GLN A 232 3.79 -5.52 15.23
C GLN A 232 3.46 -6.70 16.14
N ALA A 233 2.39 -7.42 15.84
CA ALA A 233 1.99 -8.61 16.59
C ALA A 233 1.27 -9.60 15.70
N PHE A 234 1.27 -10.88 16.08
CA PHE A 234 0.51 -11.90 15.37
C PHE A 234 -0.09 -12.95 16.31
N TRP A 235 -1.20 -13.52 15.86
CA TRP A 235 -1.97 -14.54 16.54
C TRP A 235 -2.18 -15.73 15.63
N VAL A 236 -2.28 -16.90 16.23
CA VAL A 236 -2.65 -18.15 15.55
C VAL A 236 -3.78 -18.76 16.35
N ASP A 237 -4.90 -19.03 15.68
CA ASP A 237 -6.13 -19.56 16.27
C ASP A 237 -6.63 -18.72 17.47
N GLY A 238 -6.45 -17.39 17.39
CA GLY A 238 -6.82 -16.43 18.42
C GLY A 238 -5.83 -16.30 19.58
N GLU A 239 -4.77 -17.11 19.62
CA GLU A 239 -3.74 -17.05 20.64
C GLU A 239 -2.59 -16.12 20.21
N LEU A 240 -2.15 -15.22 21.10
CA LEU A 240 -1.00 -14.34 20.82
C LEU A 240 0.29 -15.16 20.74
N PHE A 241 0.93 -15.16 19.58
CA PHE A 241 2.19 -15.85 19.33
C PHE A 241 3.40 -14.93 19.49
N GLY A 242 3.27 -13.65 19.15
CA GLY A 242 4.34 -12.68 19.32
C GLY A 242 3.85 -11.25 19.26
N ARG A 243 4.46 -10.39 20.09
CA ARG A 243 4.30 -8.94 20.05
C ARG A 243 5.69 -8.31 20.17
N PHE A 244 5.99 -7.40 19.27
CA PHE A 244 7.28 -6.71 19.19
C PHE A 244 7.01 -5.21 19.12
N THR A 245 7.64 -4.46 20.02
CA THR A 245 7.48 -3.01 20.16
C THR A 245 8.81 -2.32 19.91
N GLY A 246 8.82 -0.98 19.93
CA GLY A 246 10.06 -0.21 19.78
C GLY A 246 10.36 0.18 18.34
N PHE A 247 9.37 0.14 17.45
CA PHE A 247 9.57 0.48 16.04
C PHE A 247 9.31 1.97 15.80
N ARG A 248 10.26 2.62 15.16
CA ARG A 248 10.02 3.82 14.37
C ARG A 248 9.83 3.40 12.92
N TRP A 249 8.63 2.96 12.58
CA TRP A 249 8.30 2.42 11.26
C TRP A 249 8.51 3.44 10.15
N ARG A 250 8.21 4.71 10.43
CA ARG A 250 8.21 5.79 9.45
C ARG A 250 8.78 7.09 9.99
N THR A 251 9.34 7.88 9.08
CA THR A 251 9.90 9.22 9.33
C THR A 251 8.97 10.35 8.87
N THR A 252 7.75 10.02 8.44
CA THR A 252 6.70 10.98 8.05
C THR A 252 5.34 10.38 8.41
N ASP A 253 4.40 11.18 8.89
CA ASP A 253 3.04 10.74 9.23
C ASP A 253 2.15 10.46 8.02
N LYS A 254 2.60 10.89 6.83
CA LYS A 254 1.97 10.64 5.53
C LYS A 254 2.17 9.22 4.99
N LEU A 255 3.20 8.51 5.45
CA LEU A 255 3.38 7.10 5.10
C LEU A 255 2.39 6.25 5.89
N LYS A 256 1.29 5.82 5.25
CA LYS A 256 0.24 5.01 5.87
C LYS A 256 0.34 3.54 5.46
N ILE A 257 -0.13 2.64 6.32
CA ILE A 257 -0.30 1.22 6.00
C ILE A 257 -1.53 1.11 5.09
N ASN A 258 -1.36 0.54 3.91
CA ASN A 258 -2.39 0.62 2.87
C ASN A 258 -2.43 -0.57 1.91
N SER A 259 -1.61 -1.60 2.12
CA SER A 259 -1.60 -2.75 1.20
C SER A 259 -1.48 -4.07 1.93
N PHE A 260 -2.12 -5.08 1.36
CA PHE A 260 -2.10 -6.47 1.82
C PHE A 260 -1.77 -7.38 0.65
N TRP A 261 -0.78 -8.24 0.87
CA TRP A 261 -0.25 -9.14 -0.14
C TRP A 261 -0.47 -10.57 0.32
N LEU A 262 -1.53 -11.20 -0.21
CA LEU A 262 -1.81 -12.62 -0.01
C LEU A 262 -0.86 -13.41 -0.93
N LEU A 263 0.36 -13.61 -0.45
CA LEU A 263 1.47 -14.16 -1.23
C LEU A 263 1.72 -15.63 -0.87
N TYR A 264 1.91 -16.43 -1.90
CA TYR A 264 2.52 -17.75 -1.80
C TYR A 264 3.66 -17.86 -2.81
N TYR A 265 4.88 -17.64 -2.33
CA TYR A 265 6.08 -17.60 -3.15
C TYR A 265 7.06 -18.71 -2.76
N ASN A 266 7.44 -19.50 -3.74
CA ASN A 266 8.25 -20.70 -3.58
C ASN A 266 9.38 -20.74 -4.61
N THR A 267 10.58 -21.04 -4.11
CA THR A 267 11.76 -21.37 -4.92
C THR A 267 12.46 -22.60 -4.33
N ASP A 268 13.56 -23.06 -4.92
CA ASP A 268 14.39 -24.14 -4.37
C ASP A 268 15.19 -23.72 -3.13
N GLN A 269 15.37 -22.41 -2.90
CA GLN A 269 16.26 -21.87 -1.88
C GLN A 269 15.87 -22.30 -0.44
N PRO A 270 14.61 -22.22 0.00
CA PRO A 270 14.24 -22.66 1.36
C PRO A 270 14.51 -24.15 1.59
N ALA A 271 14.25 -25.01 0.60
CA ALA A 271 14.55 -26.43 0.70
C ALA A 271 16.06 -26.68 0.87
N ARG A 272 16.90 -25.98 0.09
CA ARG A 272 18.36 -26.05 0.20
C ARG A 272 18.87 -25.53 1.55
N HIS A 273 18.37 -24.39 1.99
CA HIS A 273 18.72 -23.78 3.28
C HIS A 273 18.40 -24.69 4.46
N ASN A 274 17.25 -25.36 4.42
CA ASN A 274 16.81 -26.28 5.47
C ASN A 274 17.29 -27.73 5.26
N LYS A 275 18.08 -27.99 4.21
CA LYS A 275 18.61 -29.32 3.86
C LYS A 275 17.50 -30.38 3.80
N ASP A 276 16.39 -30.06 3.13
CA ASP A 276 15.31 -31.03 2.91
C ASP A 276 15.87 -32.27 2.19
N PRO A 277 15.72 -33.49 2.73
CA PRO A 277 16.27 -34.68 2.10
C PRO A 277 15.50 -35.13 0.85
N HIS A 278 14.23 -34.69 0.69
CA HIS A 278 13.34 -35.17 -0.37
C HIS A 278 12.49 -34.03 -0.99
N PRO A 279 13.10 -32.91 -1.44
CA PRO A 279 12.38 -31.75 -1.93
C PRO A 279 11.47 -32.05 -3.14
N GLU A 280 11.84 -33.01 -3.96
CA GLU A 280 11.08 -33.48 -5.13
C GLU A 280 9.76 -34.17 -4.78
N THR A 281 9.60 -34.61 -3.53
CA THR A 281 8.37 -35.27 -3.05
C THR A 281 7.36 -34.29 -2.47
N ARG A 282 7.74 -33.01 -2.35
CA ARG A 282 6.90 -31.96 -1.75
C ARG A 282 5.83 -31.49 -2.72
N VAL A 283 4.68 -31.11 -2.17
CA VAL A 283 3.55 -30.56 -2.94
C VAL A 283 3.33 -29.12 -2.51
N MET A 284 3.60 -28.18 -3.41
CA MET A 284 3.49 -26.76 -3.15
C MET A 284 2.08 -26.26 -3.42
N GLU A 285 1.16 -26.56 -2.52
CA GLU A 285 -0.22 -26.06 -2.56
C GLU A 285 -0.65 -25.51 -1.20
N VAL A 286 -1.42 -24.42 -1.25
CA VAL A 286 -1.97 -23.73 -0.08
C VAL A 286 -3.39 -23.27 -0.38
N TRP A 287 -4.25 -23.31 0.63
CA TRP A 287 -5.61 -22.79 0.58
C TRP A 287 -5.74 -21.61 1.53
N PHE A 288 -6.47 -20.59 1.10
CA PHE A 288 -6.82 -19.42 1.91
C PHE A 288 -8.32 -19.20 1.93
N ASP A 289 -8.83 -18.66 3.03
CA ASP A 289 -10.26 -18.34 3.17
C ASP A 289 -10.49 -17.13 4.11
N ASP A 290 -11.69 -16.55 4.05
CA ASP A 290 -12.24 -15.57 5.00
C ASP A 290 -11.29 -14.39 5.32
N ILE A 291 -10.81 -13.70 4.28
CA ILE A 291 -9.94 -12.53 4.41
C ILE A 291 -10.72 -11.36 5.02
N VAL A 292 -10.21 -10.80 6.11
CA VAL A 292 -10.70 -9.54 6.69
C VAL A 292 -9.51 -8.65 7.03
N ILE A 293 -9.57 -7.38 6.63
CA ILE A 293 -8.61 -6.35 7.00
C ILE A 293 -9.36 -5.28 7.78
N ALA A 294 -8.85 -4.85 8.92
CA ALA A 294 -9.51 -3.91 9.80
C ALA A 294 -8.54 -2.98 10.55
N THR A 295 -9.10 -1.99 11.23
CA THR A 295 -8.37 -1.06 12.12
C THR A 295 -8.32 -1.49 13.58
N GLU A 296 -9.09 -2.53 13.93
CA GLU A 296 -9.12 -3.15 15.25
C GLU A 296 -8.92 -4.67 15.13
N TYR A 297 -8.60 -5.32 16.25
CA TYR A 297 -8.40 -6.77 16.30
C TYR A 297 -9.66 -7.52 15.84
N ILE A 298 -9.48 -8.50 14.95
CA ILE A 298 -10.59 -9.16 14.25
C ILE A 298 -11.08 -10.36 15.03
N GLY A 299 -10.18 -11.27 15.41
CA GLY A 299 -10.49 -12.56 16.02
C GLY A 299 -10.89 -13.64 15.00
N PRO A 300 -10.74 -14.93 15.37
CA PRO A 300 -11.30 -16.03 14.59
C PRO A 300 -12.82 -15.91 14.42
N VAL A 301 -13.34 -16.49 13.33
CA VAL A 301 -14.79 -16.64 13.11
C VAL A 301 -15.44 -17.24 14.36
N HIS A 302 -16.46 -16.56 14.86
CA HIS A 302 -17.22 -16.96 16.04
C HIS A 302 -18.66 -17.31 15.65
N GLY A 303 -19.23 -18.37 16.22
CA GLY A 303 -20.63 -18.75 15.96
C GLY A 303 -20.92 -19.16 14.51
N LYS A 304 -22.17 -19.02 14.10
CA LYS A 304 -22.66 -19.35 12.74
C LYS A 304 -23.57 -18.23 12.21
N PRO A 305 -23.71 -18.06 10.88
CA PRO A 305 -24.68 -17.14 10.30
C PRO A 305 -26.11 -17.49 10.72
N LYS A 306 -27.01 -16.50 10.74
CA LYS A 306 -28.41 -16.69 11.14
C LYS A 306 -29.17 -17.63 10.21
N SER A 307 -28.83 -17.62 8.92
CA SER A 307 -29.43 -18.49 7.92
C SER A 307 -28.39 -18.98 6.91
N GLY A 308 -28.33 -20.30 6.71
CA GLY A 308 -27.53 -20.90 5.64
C GLY A 308 -26.04 -20.60 5.74
N LYS A 309 -25.44 -20.26 4.59
CA LYS A 309 -24.01 -20.00 4.40
C LYS A 309 -23.80 -18.50 4.16
N LYS A 310 -22.72 -17.94 4.71
CA LYS A 310 -22.31 -16.56 4.48
C LYS A 310 -21.88 -16.40 3.02
N LYS A 311 -22.28 -15.27 2.45
CA LYS A 311 -21.73 -14.73 1.21
C LYS A 311 -21.64 -13.23 1.37
N ALA A 312 -20.46 -12.74 1.72
CA ALA A 312 -20.19 -11.32 1.89
C ALA A 312 -20.27 -10.60 0.54
N VAL A 313 -20.50 -9.29 0.60
CA VAL A 313 -20.23 -8.41 -0.54
C VAL A 313 -18.72 -8.18 -0.57
N PRO A 314 -17.97 -8.74 -1.54
CA PRO A 314 -16.52 -8.62 -1.53
C PRO A 314 -16.11 -7.17 -1.76
N SER A 315 -15.06 -6.76 -1.07
CA SER A 315 -14.45 -5.45 -1.22
C SER A 315 -13.74 -5.30 -2.56
N LYS A 316 -13.41 -4.06 -2.90
CA LYS A 316 -12.55 -3.72 -4.04
C LYS A 316 -11.35 -2.92 -3.54
N SER A 317 -10.23 -3.09 -4.22
CA SER A 317 -9.01 -2.34 -3.96
C SER A 317 -9.26 -0.84 -3.96
N ALA A 318 -8.74 -0.14 -2.96
CA ALA A 318 -8.79 1.31 -2.89
C ALA A 318 -8.06 1.98 -4.07
N LEU A 319 -7.07 1.32 -4.69
CA LEU A 319 -6.42 1.82 -5.90
C LEU A 319 -7.34 1.92 -7.12
N LEU A 320 -8.44 1.17 -7.15
CA LEU A 320 -9.41 1.22 -8.25
C LEU A 320 -10.38 2.41 -8.11
N THR A 321 -10.26 3.19 -7.02
CA THR A 321 -11.05 4.40 -6.78
C THR A 321 -10.12 5.62 -6.87
N PRO A 322 -10.20 6.40 -7.97
CA PRO A 322 -9.39 7.62 -8.13
C PRO A 322 -9.47 8.54 -6.91
N GLY A 323 -8.35 9.16 -6.56
CA GLY A 323 -8.22 10.06 -5.41
C GLY A 323 -8.23 9.42 -4.02
N MET A 324 -8.47 8.11 -3.88
CA MET A 324 -8.59 7.47 -2.55
C MET A 324 -7.24 7.23 -1.85
N LEU A 325 -6.20 6.87 -2.62
CA LEU A 325 -4.87 6.54 -2.09
C LEU A 325 -3.76 7.42 -2.63
N ILE A 326 -3.87 7.77 -3.91
CA ILE A 326 -2.94 8.65 -4.59
C ILE A 326 -3.65 9.99 -4.70
N ALA A 327 -3.02 11.04 -4.21
CA ALA A 327 -3.54 12.39 -4.36
C ALA A 327 -3.64 12.71 -5.85
N GLU A 328 -4.81 13.17 -6.28
CA GLU A 328 -5.00 13.63 -7.66
C GLU A 328 -4.02 14.77 -7.97
N PRO A 329 -3.49 14.84 -9.21
CA PRO A 329 -2.65 15.96 -9.63
C PRO A 329 -3.37 17.28 -9.41
N GLY A 330 -2.64 18.26 -8.89
CA GLY A 330 -3.18 19.59 -8.65
C GLY A 330 -3.48 20.40 -9.92
N LYS A 331 -3.65 21.71 -9.76
CA LYS A 331 -3.84 22.60 -10.92
C LYS A 331 -2.51 22.80 -11.64
N VAL A 332 -2.56 23.00 -12.96
CA VAL A 332 -1.38 23.38 -13.75
C VAL A 332 -0.79 24.67 -13.20
N ALA A 333 0.44 24.59 -12.72
CA ALA A 333 1.22 25.71 -12.20
C ALA A 333 2.17 26.25 -13.26
N PHE A 334 2.65 25.39 -14.17
CA PHE A 334 3.53 25.74 -15.28
C PHE A 334 3.38 24.72 -16.40
N SER A 335 3.45 25.16 -17.65
CA SER A 335 3.40 24.28 -18.83
C SER A 335 4.26 24.84 -19.97
N GLN A 336 4.93 23.98 -20.72
CA GLN A 336 5.75 24.34 -21.87
C GLN A 336 5.58 23.33 -23.01
N LYS A 337 4.99 23.79 -24.13
CA LYS A 337 4.72 22.99 -25.35
C LYS A 337 5.71 23.20 -26.52
N PHE A 338 6.74 24.02 -26.32
CA PHE A 338 7.84 24.32 -27.29
C PHE A 338 7.47 24.90 -28.67
N GLU A 339 6.19 24.96 -29.05
CA GLU A 339 5.72 25.56 -30.31
C GLU A 339 6.17 27.02 -30.50
N ASN A 340 6.12 27.78 -29.40
CA ASN A 340 6.47 29.20 -29.36
C ASN A 340 7.91 29.47 -28.91
N GLY A 341 8.77 28.44 -28.93
CA GLY A 341 10.17 28.55 -28.52
C GLY A 341 10.49 27.84 -27.19
N PRO A 342 11.73 28.00 -26.68
CA PRO A 342 12.26 27.18 -25.59
C PRO A 342 11.66 27.46 -24.20
N GLY A 343 10.90 28.55 -24.01
CA GLY A 343 10.22 28.83 -22.73
C GLY A 343 11.13 28.95 -21.50
N GLY A 344 12.42 29.25 -21.69
CA GLY A 344 13.42 29.30 -20.62
C GLY A 344 14.31 28.08 -20.51
N PHE A 345 14.00 26.98 -21.21
CA PHE A 345 14.90 25.82 -21.27
C PHE A 345 16.26 26.20 -21.89
N LYS A 346 17.32 25.58 -21.37
CA LYS A 346 18.72 25.71 -21.80
C LYS A 346 19.31 24.33 -22.07
N GLY A 347 20.39 24.26 -22.84
CA GLY A 347 21.10 23.01 -23.14
C GLY A 347 20.57 22.22 -24.35
N GLY A 348 19.75 22.84 -25.18
CA GLY A 348 19.15 22.22 -26.36
C GLY A 348 18.62 23.27 -27.34
N ALA A 349 17.80 22.83 -28.29
CA ALA A 349 17.14 23.69 -29.25
C ALA A 349 15.74 23.17 -29.56
N VAL A 350 14.83 24.08 -29.92
CA VAL A 350 13.52 23.69 -30.47
C VAL A 350 13.75 23.13 -31.87
N THR A 351 13.18 21.95 -32.14
CA THR A 351 13.29 21.26 -33.42
C THR A 351 11.92 20.77 -33.86
N ASP A 352 11.74 20.67 -35.18
CA ASP A 352 10.67 19.87 -35.75
C ASP A 352 10.96 18.38 -35.47
N GLY A 353 9.92 17.57 -35.35
CA GLY A 353 10.08 16.12 -35.13
C GLY A 353 9.71 15.63 -33.73
N GLY A 354 8.89 16.39 -33.02
CA GLY A 354 8.19 15.88 -31.85
C GLY A 354 7.17 14.79 -32.18
N THR A 355 6.30 14.48 -31.24
CA THR A 355 5.17 13.56 -31.42
C THR A 355 4.11 14.19 -32.34
N ASP A 356 3.58 13.40 -33.28
CA ASP A 356 2.53 13.82 -34.21
C ASP A 356 2.82 15.11 -35.02
N GLY A 357 4.10 15.42 -35.25
CA GLY A 357 4.52 16.59 -36.02
C GLY A 357 4.60 17.89 -35.21
N SER A 358 4.48 17.82 -33.88
CA SER A 358 4.74 18.93 -32.96
C SER A 358 6.20 19.38 -32.99
N LYS A 359 6.46 20.57 -32.44
CA LYS A 359 7.81 20.98 -32.07
C LYS A 359 8.17 20.42 -30.70
N GLY A 360 9.39 19.91 -30.59
CA GLY A 360 9.95 19.45 -29.33
C GLY A 360 11.27 20.13 -29.03
N TYR A 361 11.78 19.91 -27.82
CA TYR A 361 13.08 20.43 -27.39
C TYR A 361 14.13 19.33 -27.44
N SER A 362 15.01 19.38 -28.44
CA SER A 362 16.07 18.40 -28.66
C SER A 362 17.33 18.77 -27.87
N PHE A 363 17.89 17.81 -27.14
CA PHE A 363 19.08 18.01 -26.31
C PHE A 363 19.98 16.76 -26.29
N GLY A 364 21.27 16.98 -26.01
CA GLY A 364 22.28 15.92 -25.91
C GLY A 364 22.49 15.40 -24.48
N PRO A 365 23.45 14.48 -24.25
CA PRO A 365 23.65 13.79 -22.97
C PRO A 365 23.90 14.71 -21.76
N LYS A 366 24.52 15.88 -21.98
CA LYS A 366 24.71 16.92 -20.93
C LYS A 366 23.40 17.45 -20.34
N GLY A 367 22.29 17.17 -21.03
CA GLY A 367 20.95 17.43 -20.59
C GLY A 367 20.41 18.79 -21.01
N CYS A 368 19.12 18.97 -20.77
CA CYS A 368 18.48 20.27 -20.76
C CYS A 368 18.00 20.63 -19.36
N SER A 369 17.81 21.92 -19.11
CA SER A 369 17.32 22.39 -17.81
C SER A 369 16.50 23.66 -17.93
N ILE A 370 15.67 23.88 -16.92
CA ILE A 370 14.91 25.10 -16.69
C ILE A 370 15.03 25.48 -15.22
N TRP A 371 15.22 26.76 -14.95
CA TRP A 371 15.42 27.31 -13.60
C TRP A 371 14.57 28.55 -13.44
N GLN A 372 13.96 28.72 -12.25
CA GLN A 372 13.25 29.93 -11.84
C GLN A 372 12.07 30.36 -12.73
N ALA A 373 11.59 29.48 -13.62
CA ALA A 373 10.41 29.71 -14.44
C ALA A 373 9.09 29.41 -13.70
N TYR A 374 9.19 28.66 -12.60
CA TYR A 374 8.11 28.31 -11.69
C TYR A 374 8.67 28.19 -10.28
N SER A 375 7.79 28.19 -9.28
CA SER A 375 8.16 27.93 -7.89
C SER A 375 6.93 27.36 -7.18
N VAL A 376 7.04 26.09 -6.75
CA VAL A 376 5.93 25.35 -6.16
C VAL A 376 6.39 24.59 -4.93
N ASP A 377 5.66 24.69 -3.82
CA ASP A 377 5.92 23.84 -2.66
C ASP A 377 5.62 22.38 -3.00
N VAL A 378 6.54 21.48 -2.69
CA VAL A 378 6.38 20.04 -2.95
C VAL A 378 5.46 19.41 -1.90
N LYS A 379 4.32 18.92 -2.38
CA LYS A 379 3.29 18.18 -1.63
C LYS A 379 2.98 16.85 -2.34
N ASP A 380 2.13 16.03 -1.73
CA ASP A 380 1.77 14.72 -2.31
C ASP A 380 1.03 14.82 -3.66
N SER A 381 0.38 15.95 -3.96
CA SER A 381 -0.29 16.23 -5.25
C SER A 381 0.61 16.88 -6.30
N THR A 382 1.86 17.22 -5.95
CA THR A 382 2.78 17.91 -6.85
C THR A 382 3.33 16.91 -7.86
N THR A 383 2.98 17.07 -9.13
CA THR A 383 3.45 16.20 -10.22
C THR A 383 4.31 16.97 -11.22
N VAL A 384 5.22 16.22 -11.84
CA VAL A 384 5.99 16.63 -13.01
C VAL A 384 5.64 15.65 -14.13
N SER A 385 5.21 16.17 -15.28
CA SER A 385 4.93 15.35 -16.45
C SER A 385 5.54 15.94 -17.71
N PHE A 386 5.90 15.06 -18.65
CA PHE A 386 6.45 15.41 -19.96
C PHE A 386 6.56 14.16 -20.83
N ASP A 387 6.68 14.35 -22.14
CA ASP A 387 6.89 13.27 -23.08
C ASP A 387 8.35 13.26 -23.55
N LEU A 388 8.89 12.05 -23.71
CA LEU A 388 10.23 11.84 -24.26
C LEU A 388 10.16 11.01 -25.53
N LYS A 389 10.88 11.45 -26.57
CA LYS A 389 11.15 10.67 -27.77
C LYS A 389 12.64 10.47 -27.95
N ALA A 390 13.09 9.22 -27.92
CA ALA A 390 14.51 8.90 -28.07
C ALA A 390 14.89 8.82 -29.56
N LEU A 391 15.92 9.56 -29.97
CA LEU A 391 16.44 9.52 -31.35
C LEU A 391 17.61 8.54 -31.52
N ALA A 392 18.05 7.96 -30.41
CA ALA A 392 19.06 6.91 -30.29
C ALA A 392 18.68 5.94 -29.17
N ASP A 393 19.38 4.82 -29.09
CA ASP A 393 19.32 3.95 -27.90
C ASP A 393 20.03 4.67 -26.75
N VAL A 394 19.37 4.80 -25.60
CA VAL A 394 19.91 5.43 -24.40
C VAL A 394 19.73 4.49 -23.21
N ASP A 395 20.76 4.34 -22.40
CA ASP A 395 20.81 3.31 -21.37
C ASP A 395 20.15 3.76 -20.06
N ASP A 396 20.28 5.04 -19.72
CA ASP A 396 19.68 5.61 -18.52
C ASP A 396 19.30 7.06 -18.71
N VAL A 397 18.02 7.37 -18.52
CA VAL A 397 17.49 8.74 -18.48
C VAL A 397 17.12 9.07 -17.04
N GLN A 398 17.54 10.24 -16.58
CA GLN A 398 17.33 10.67 -15.19
C GLN A 398 16.95 12.15 -15.11
N VAL A 399 16.02 12.45 -14.21
CA VAL A 399 15.70 13.81 -13.79
C VAL A 399 16.53 14.15 -12.56
N MET A 400 17.00 15.40 -12.49
CA MET A 400 17.68 16.01 -11.37
C MET A 400 16.95 17.30 -10.98
N ILE A 401 16.70 17.47 -9.69
CA ILE A 401 16.05 18.65 -9.09
C ILE A 401 16.91 19.08 -7.91
N TRP A 402 17.53 20.26 -7.99
CA TRP A 402 18.24 20.83 -6.85
C TRP A 402 17.28 21.17 -5.72
N SER A 403 17.62 20.75 -4.50
CA SER A 403 16.85 21.01 -3.30
C SER A 403 17.65 21.91 -2.37
N GLU A 404 17.24 23.17 -2.23
CA GLU A 404 17.92 24.12 -1.34
C GLU A 404 17.88 23.69 0.13
N LYS A 405 16.79 23.01 0.54
CA LYS A 405 16.62 22.42 1.86
C LYS A 405 17.63 21.31 2.13
N LEU A 406 17.86 20.43 1.16
CA LEU A 406 18.73 19.25 1.31
C LEU A 406 20.18 19.53 0.93
N LYS A 407 20.46 20.65 0.25
CA LYS A 407 21.78 21.01 -0.30
C LYS A 407 22.33 19.93 -1.23
N ASP A 408 21.45 19.25 -1.97
CA ASP A 408 21.78 18.20 -2.92
C ASP A 408 20.72 18.13 -4.03
N ASN A 409 21.06 17.46 -5.13
CA ASN A 409 20.11 17.08 -6.18
C ASN A 409 19.28 15.88 -5.74
N CYS A 410 17.97 16.04 -5.80
CA CYS A 410 17.04 14.92 -5.83
C CYS A 410 16.98 14.35 -7.24
N ARG A 411 16.96 13.02 -7.37
CA ARG A 411 16.96 12.31 -8.64
C ARG A 411 15.71 11.46 -8.78
N TYR A 412 15.20 11.37 -10.01
CA TYR A 412 14.15 10.44 -10.39
C TYR A 412 14.60 9.68 -11.64
N LYS A 413 14.60 8.35 -11.57
CA LYS A 413 15.10 7.48 -12.65
C LYS A 413 13.96 7.08 -13.59
N ILE A 414 14.15 7.36 -14.88
CA ILE A 414 13.24 6.95 -15.96
C ILE A 414 13.70 5.62 -16.58
N GLY A 415 15.02 5.41 -16.64
CA GLY A 415 15.63 4.21 -17.20
C GLY A 415 15.84 4.29 -18.73
N PRO A 416 16.08 3.14 -19.39
CA PRO A 416 16.46 3.10 -20.80
C PRO A 416 15.30 3.47 -21.73
N LEU A 417 15.65 4.03 -22.90
CA LEU A 417 14.73 4.23 -24.02
C LEU A 417 15.39 3.73 -25.31
N LYS A 418 14.59 3.08 -26.16
CA LYS A 418 15.04 2.61 -27.48
C LYS A 418 14.82 3.66 -28.54
N LYS A 419 15.67 3.67 -29.57
CA LYS A 419 15.52 4.58 -30.71
C LYS A 419 14.11 4.48 -31.30
N GLY A 420 13.47 5.64 -31.46
CA GLY A 420 12.10 5.78 -31.97
C GLY A 420 11.02 5.57 -30.92
N GLN A 421 11.36 5.16 -29.70
CA GLN A 421 10.41 5.04 -28.61
C GLN A 421 9.98 6.42 -28.11
N THR A 422 8.67 6.61 -28.01
CA THR A 422 8.06 7.68 -27.21
C THR A 422 7.62 7.11 -25.86
N ARG A 423 7.79 7.89 -24.79
CA ARG A 423 7.29 7.56 -23.47
C ARG A 423 6.75 8.81 -22.78
N ASP A 424 5.51 8.71 -22.33
CA ASP A 424 4.87 9.70 -21.48
C ASP A 424 5.34 9.45 -20.04
N ILE A 425 5.86 10.50 -19.42
CA ILE A 425 6.39 10.45 -18.06
C ILE A 425 5.47 11.30 -17.18
N GLU A 426 5.02 10.71 -16.08
CA GLU A 426 4.46 11.44 -14.96
C GLU A 426 5.01 10.84 -13.67
N PHE A 427 5.47 11.68 -12.76
CA PHE A 427 5.86 11.26 -11.42
C PHE A 427 5.51 12.33 -10.40
N ARG A 428 5.30 11.92 -9.15
CA ARG A 428 5.13 12.88 -8.06
C ARG A 428 6.48 13.37 -7.59
N ALA A 429 6.60 14.67 -7.35
CA ALA A 429 7.87 15.28 -6.95
C ALA A 429 8.46 14.65 -5.66
N ILE A 430 7.61 14.15 -4.75
CA ILE A 430 8.02 13.39 -3.55
C ILE A 430 8.74 12.06 -3.84
N GLU A 431 8.73 11.59 -5.09
CA GLU A 431 9.42 10.36 -5.51
C GLU A 431 10.89 10.62 -5.87
N ALA A 432 11.26 11.89 -6.09
CA ALA A 432 12.65 12.26 -6.31
C ALA A 432 13.44 12.22 -5.00
N ARG A 433 14.64 11.61 -5.05
CA ARG A 433 15.46 11.28 -3.86
C ARG A 433 16.84 11.91 -3.90
N ALA A 434 17.28 12.49 -2.80
CA ALA A 434 18.65 13.01 -2.68
C ALA A 434 19.70 11.89 -2.83
N GLY A 435 20.91 12.28 -3.24
CA GLY A 435 22.04 11.36 -3.46
C GLY A 435 22.03 10.66 -4.81
N TRP A 436 23.21 10.23 -5.26
CA TRP A 436 23.37 9.47 -6.51
C TRP A 436 22.72 8.09 -6.45
N GLY A 437 22.68 7.49 -5.26
CA GLY A 437 22.02 6.20 -5.01
C GLY A 437 20.51 6.29 -4.83
N MET A 438 19.91 7.50 -4.82
CA MET A 438 18.49 7.72 -4.54
C MET A 438 18.02 7.12 -3.20
N ASP A 439 18.93 7.03 -2.24
CA ASP A 439 18.74 6.47 -0.90
C ASP A 439 18.50 7.55 0.17
N GLY A 440 18.64 8.82 -0.19
CA GLY A 440 18.43 9.96 0.69
C GLY A 440 16.95 10.35 0.90
N PRO A 441 16.70 11.43 1.65
CA PRO A 441 15.37 11.98 1.83
C PRO A 441 14.70 12.35 0.50
N SER A 442 13.37 12.27 0.48
CA SER A 442 12.58 12.76 -0.66
C SER A 442 12.62 14.29 -0.76
N LEU A 443 12.21 14.81 -1.92
CA LEU A 443 12.01 16.24 -2.16
C LEU A 443 10.82 16.83 -1.34
N GLU A 444 10.20 16.05 -0.45
CA GLU A 444 9.11 16.51 0.39
C GLU A 444 9.47 17.75 1.22
N GLY A 445 8.59 18.74 1.18
CA GLY A 445 8.74 19.99 1.91
C GLY A 445 9.89 20.86 1.41
N SER A 446 10.44 20.55 0.24
CA SER A 446 11.27 21.46 -0.55
C SER A 446 10.40 22.30 -1.50
N VAL A 447 11.05 23.25 -2.17
CA VAL A 447 10.47 23.99 -3.29
C VAL A 447 10.96 23.36 -4.59
N LEU A 448 10.04 23.11 -5.52
CA LEU A 448 10.33 22.73 -6.89
C LEU A 448 10.33 24.00 -7.75
N ASP A 449 11.51 24.47 -8.12
CA ASP A 449 11.76 25.68 -8.91
C ASP A 449 12.78 25.47 -10.04
N ASN A 450 13.21 24.23 -10.22
CA ASN A 450 14.17 23.83 -11.22
C ASN A 450 13.93 22.39 -11.67
N PHE A 451 14.36 22.11 -12.90
CA PHE A 451 14.34 20.78 -13.47
C PHE A 451 15.53 20.65 -14.40
N LYS A 452 16.24 19.53 -14.32
CA LYS A 452 17.23 19.11 -15.30
C LYS A 452 16.97 17.66 -15.66
N ILE A 453 17.07 17.33 -16.93
CA ILE A 453 17.04 15.94 -17.40
C ILE A 453 18.35 15.65 -18.14
N ILE A 454 18.95 14.51 -17.83
CA ILE A 454 20.20 14.01 -18.42
C ILE A 454 20.01 12.57 -18.88
N PHE A 455 20.93 12.10 -19.72
CA PHE A 455 20.97 10.69 -20.11
C PHE A 455 22.40 10.27 -20.45
N ASP A 456 22.66 8.97 -20.29
CA ASP A 456 23.94 8.34 -20.66
C ASP A 456 23.85 7.78 -22.08
N ALA A 457 24.60 8.39 -23.01
CA ALA A 457 24.74 7.97 -24.40
C ALA A 457 25.94 8.67 -25.08
N GLY A 458 26.15 8.44 -26.38
CA GLY A 458 27.17 9.12 -27.17
C GLY A 458 26.90 10.62 -27.35
N GLU A 459 27.95 11.43 -27.56
CA GLU A 459 27.83 12.91 -27.60
C GLU A 459 26.85 13.44 -28.66
N ASN A 460 26.64 12.68 -29.74
CA ASN A 460 25.72 13.03 -30.82
C ASN A 460 24.30 12.50 -30.64
N ASP A 461 24.06 11.67 -29.61
CA ASP A 461 22.75 11.12 -29.34
C ASP A 461 21.82 12.20 -28.77
N ARG A 462 20.54 12.08 -29.09
CA ARG A 462 19.54 13.11 -28.78
C ARG A 462 18.26 12.49 -28.26
N ILE A 463 17.63 13.21 -27.34
CA ILE A 463 16.25 13.00 -26.90
C ILE A 463 15.48 14.28 -27.19
N VAL A 464 14.22 14.13 -27.55
CA VAL A 464 13.27 15.24 -27.70
C VAL A 464 12.34 15.24 -26.49
N LEU A 465 12.24 16.38 -25.81
CA LEU A 465 11.32 16.65 -24.69
C LEU A 465 10.11 17.44 -25.21
N GLU A 466 8.90 17.03 -24.78
CA GLU A 466 7.64 17.67 -25.14
C GLU A 466 6.70 17.78 -23.94
N ASN A 467 5.68 18.64 -24.07
CA ASN A 467 4.54 18.75 -23.14
C ASN A 467 4.92 18.82 -21.65
N PHE A 468 5.98 19.57 -21.32
CA PHE A 468 6.45 19.67 -19.95
C PHE A 468 5.44 20.44 -19.07
N GLU A 469 5.02 19.84 -17.97
CA GLU A 469 4.00 20.39 -17.09
C GLU A 469 4.34 20.14 -15.61
N ILE A 470 4.03 21.14 -14.77
CA ILE A 470 4.08 21.07 -13.31
C ILE A 470 2.68 21.32 -12.77
N ARG A 471 2.20 20.45 -11.89
CA ARG A 471 0.92 20.63 -11.18
C ARG A 471 1.11 20.75 -9.67
N LYS A 472 0.24 21.49 -8.99
CA LYS A 472 0.28 21.67 -7.52
C LYS A 472 -1.09 21.82 -6.86
#